data_AF-A0A7W1FGD8-F1
#
_entry.id   AF-A0A7W1FGD8-F1
#
_cell.length_a   1.000
_cell.length_b   1.000
_cell.length_c   1.000
_cell.angle_alpha   90.00
_cell.angle_beta   90.00
_cell.angle_gamma   90.00
#
_symmetry.space_group_name_H-M   'P 1'
#
loop_
_entity.id
_entity.type
_entity.pdbx_description
1 polymer ?
#
loop_
_entity_poly.entity_id
_entity_poly.type
_entity_poly.pdbx_seq_one_letter_code
_entity_poly.pdbx_strand_id
1 'polypeptide(L)'
;MIGKKCKTIEEDTALYIADCPGITGYKLKVNDFDLRMSVTVIAPGGSEHRIDFDTAAFHSIGNKAEWRVKKEKDKIVPIALIIRFNVQSNPENPNDETSYLLVAKITVKEICVVDKIKFTADANVKARESADKVSSKSCLKQD
;
A
#
# COMPACT_ATOMS: atom_id res chain seq x y z
N MET A 1 -9.67 12.30 -1.82
CA MET A 1 -9.66 11.77 -3.21
C MET A 1 -8.35 11.03 -3.48
N ILE A 2 -8.34 9.73 -3.19
CA ILE A 2 -7.25 8.79 -3.51
C ILE A 2 -7.31 8.54 -5.01
N GLY A 3 -6.21 8.77 -5.73
CA GLY A 3 -6.03 8.55 -7.17
C GLY A 3 -7.18 9.00 -8.08
N LYS A 4 -6.97 9.98 -8.98
CA LYS A 4 -7.97 10.45 -9.98
C LYS A 4 -8.59 9.36 -10.90
N LYS A 5 -8.25 8.08 -10.73
CA LYS A 5 -8.74 6.92 -11.48
C LYS A 5 -9.44 5.86 -10.63
N CYS A 6 -9.55 6.04 -9.31
CA CYS A 6 -10.28 5.11 -8.46
C CYS A 6 -11.79 5.29 -8.64
N LYS A 7 -12.53 4.18 -8.68
CA LYS A 7 -13.99 4.16 -8.74
C LYS A 7 -14.51 3.89 -7.34
N THR A 8 -15.27 4.83 -6.78
CA THR A 8 -16.03 4.60 -5.54
C THR A 8 -17.02 3.46 -5.75
N ILE A 9 -17.02 2.51 -4.82
CA ILE A 9 -17.92 1.36 -4.78
C ILE A 9 -19.02 1.60 -3.74
N GLU A 10 -18.63 2.12 -2.58
CA GLU A 10 -19.51 2.41 -1.46
C GLU A 10 -18.99 3.64 -0.71
N GLU A 11 -19.90 4.49 -0.24
CA GLU A 11 -19.57 5.67 0.53
C GLU A 11 -20.76 6.02 1.44
N ASP A 12 -20.48 6.13 2.73
CA ASP A 12 -21.37 6.63 3.77
C ASP A 12 -20.55 7.43 4.78
N THR A 13 -21.18 7.93 5.84
CA THR A 13 -20.61 8.83 6.84
C THR A 13 -19.34 8.29 7.51
N ALA A 14 -19.24 6.97 7.69
CA ALA A 14 -18.11 6.31 8.37
C ALA A 14 -17.37 5.27 7.51
N LEU A 15 -17.77 5.10 6.26
CA LEU A 15 -17.26 4.06 5.37
C LEU A 15 -16.98 4.62 3.98
N TYR A 16 -15.82 4.29 3.43
CA TYR A 16 -15.52 4.54 2.02
C TYR A 16 -14.79 3.35 1.42
N ILE A 17 -15.31 2.82 0.32
CA ILE A 17 -14.69 1.73 -0.43
C ILE A 17 -14.49 2.17 -1.87
N ALA A 18 -13.29 1.98 -2.39
CA ALA A 18 -12.97 2.26 -3.78
C ALA A 18 -12.11 1.20 -4.45
N ASP A 19 -12.41 0.93 -5.71
CA ASP A 19 -11.58 0.11 -6.59
C ASP A 19 -10.66 1.01 -7.42
N CYS A 20 -9.37 0.82 -7.27
CA CYS A 20 -8.34 1.52 -8.02
C CYS A 20 -7.71 0.58 -9.06
N PRO A 21 -7.55 1.03 -10.33
CA PRO A 21 -6.86 0.25 -11.34
C PRO A 21 -5.39 0.05 -10.97
N GLY A 22 -4.88 -1.16 -11.17
CA GLY A 22 -3.46 -1.49 -11.05
C GLY A 22 -2.82 -1.78 -12.41
N ILE A 23 -1.90 -2.73 -12.44
CA ILE A 23 -1.17 -3.13 -13.64
C ILE A 23 -1.35 -4.63 -13.92
N THR A 24 -1.23 -5.04 -15.18
CA THR A 24 -1.18 -6.47 -15.57
C THR A 24 -2.29 -7.34 -14.94
N GLY A 25 -3.50 -6.79 -14.83
CA GLY A 25 -4.67 -7.46 -14.24
C GLY A 25 -4.81 -7.32 -12.71
N TYR A 26 -3.79 -6.81 -12.02
CA TYR A 26 -3.89 -6.48 -10.59
C TYR A 26 -4.74 -5.22 -10.39
N LYS A 27 -5.42 -5.17 -9.24
CA LYS A 27 -6.19 -4.01 -8.77
C LYS A 27 -5.86 -3.73 -7.32
N LEU A 28 -6.20 -2.54 -6.85
CA LEU A 28 -6.20 -2.21 -5.42
C LEU A 28 -7.63 -1.92 -5.00
N LYS A 29 -8.05 -2.49 -3.87
CA LYS A 29 -9.24 -2.05 -3.15
C LYS A 29 -8.79 -1.23 -1.96
N VAL A 30 -9.31 -0.03 -1.84
CA VAL A 30 -9.02 0.86 -0.72
C VAL A 30 -10.28 0.96 0.13
N ASN A 31 -10.12 0.76 1.43
CA ASN A 31 -11.21 0.81 2.39
C ASN A 31 -10.84 1.78 3.50
N ASP A 32 -11.69 2.75 3.77
CA ASP A 32 -11.62 3.62 4.95
C ASP A 32 -12.81 3.29 5.85
N PHE A 33 -12.53 2.90 7.09
CA PHE A 33 -13.55 2.64 8.10
C PHE A 33 -13.08 3.22 9.42
N ASP A 34 -13.87 4.15 9.98
CA ASP A 34 -13.53 4.87 11.22
C ASP A 34 -12.10 5.46 11.19
N LEU A 35 -11.75 6.15 10.10
CA LEU A 35 -10.47 6.85 9.88
C LEU A 35 -9.24 5.92 9.92
N ARG A 36 -9.41 4.65 9.56
CA ARG A 36 -8.36 3.63 9.48
C ARG A 36 -8.35 3.01 8.10
N MET A 37 -7.57 3.62 7.22
CA MET A 37 -7.52 3.25 5.82
C MET A 37 -6.67 2.00 5.57
N SER A 38 -7.18 1.09 4.74
CA SER A 38 -6.50 -0.11 4.30
C SER A 38 -6.43 -0.27 2.80
N VAL A 39 -5.41 -1.00 2.35
CA VAL A 39 -5.22 -1.35 0.94
C VAL A 39 -5.18 -2.86 0.81
N THR A 40 -6.00 -3.39 -0.09
CA THR A 40 -6.00 -4.80 -0.46
C THR A 40 -5.55 -4.92 -1.91
N VAL A 41 -4.52 -5.74 -2.16
CA VAL A 41 -4.09 -6.10 -3.51
C VAL A 41 -4.95 -7.25 -4.01
N ILE A 42 -5.62 -7.04 -5.14
CA ILE A 42 -6.41 -8.07 -5.82
C ILE A 42 -5.61 -8.57 -7.02
N ALA A 43 -5.23 -9.85 -6.99
CA ALA A 43 -4.50 -10.49 -8.09
C ALA A 43 -5.42 -10.74 -9.31
N PRO A 44 -4.88 -10.99 -10.52
CA PRO A 44 -5.68 -11.22 -11.73
C PRO A 44 -6.69 -12.39 -11.62
N GLY A 45 -6.44 -13.35 -10.72
CA GLY A 45 -7.35 -14.47 -10.43
C GLY A 45 -8.40 -14.17 -9.35
N GLY A 46 -8.45 -12.95 -8.82
CA GLY A 46 -9.40 -12.52 -7.78
C GLY A 46 -8.95 -12.77 -6.34
N SER A 47 -7.78 -13.36 -6.10
CA SER A 47 -7.27 -13.51 -4.73
C SER A 47 -6.94 -12.15 -4.12
N GLU A 48 -7.46 -11.93 -2.91
CA GLU A 48 -7.32 -10.69 -2.16
C GLU A 48 -6.22 -10.84 -1.11
N HIS A 49 -5.32 -9.87 -1.05
CA HIS A 49 -4.24 -9.81 -0.06
C HIS A 49 -4.20 -8.44 0.57
N ARG A 50 -4.67 -8.35 1.81
CA ARG A 50 -4.67 -7.10 2.56
C ARG A 50 -3.23 -6.74 2.96
N ILE A 51 -2.85 -5.50 2.75
CA ILE A 51 -1.62 -4.95 3.30
C ILE A 51 -1.95 -4.55 4.73
N ASP A 52 -1.46 -5.35 5.67
CA ASP A 52 -1.65 -5.09 7.08
C ASP A 52 -0.65 -4.08 7.61
N PHE A 53 -1.13 -3.27 8.55
CA PHE A 53 -0.37 -2.28 9.27
C PHE A 53 -0.56 -2.55 10.75
N ASP A 54 0.54 -2.75 11.46
CA ASP A 54 0.52 -2.88 12.91
C ASP A 54 0.39 -1.49 13.54
N THR A 55 -0.85 -1.00 13.64
CA THR A 55 -1.20 0.20 14.41
C THR A 55 -2.69 0.29 14.69
N ALA A 56 -3.04 0.70 15.92
CA ALA A 56 -4.39 1.08 16.31
C ALA A 56 -4.72 2.56 16.03
N ALA A 57 -3.69 3.38 15.74
CA ALA A 57 -3.84 4.81 15.52
C ALA A 57 -4.62 5.09 14.22
N PHE A 58 -5.29 6.25 14.17
CA PHE A 58 -5.85 6.75 12.92
C PHE A 58 -4.75 6.90 11.87
N HIS A 59 -5.08 6.50 10.65
CA HIS A 59 -4.12 6.51 9.57
C HIS A 59 -4.78 6.64 8.21
N SER A 60 -4.08 7.29 7.31
CA SER A 60 -4.49 7.47 5.93
C SER A 60 -3.51 6.83 4.94
N ILE A 61 -4.01 6.58 3.74
CA ILE A 61 -3.21 6.08 2.62
C ILE A 61 -3.12 7.19 1.57
N GLY A 62 -1.90 7.43 1.09
CA GLY A 62 -1.66 8.43 0.06
C GLY A 62 -2.34 8.10 -1.26
N ASN A 63 -2.58 9.14 -2.07
CA ASN A 63 -3.30 9.02 -3.35
C ASN A 63 -2.49 8.39 -4.50
N LYS A 64 -1.29 7.88 -4.23
CA LYS A 64 -0.37 7.30 -5.22
C LYS A 64 0.12 5.94 -4.74
N ALA A 65 0.10 4.99 -5.66
CA ALA A 65 0.75 3.69 -5.53
C ALA A 65 1.76 3.53 -6.66
N GLU A 66 2.98 3.15 -6.33
CA GLU A 66 4.04 2.86 -7.31
C GLU A 66 4.26 1.34 -7.38
N TRP A 67 4.07 0.79 -8.57
CA TRP A 67 4.32 -0.62 -8.84
C TRP A 67 5.76 -0.81 -9.32
N ARG A 68 6.51 -1.71 -8.68
CA ARG A 68 7.80 -2.19 -9.19
C ARG A 68 7.59 -3.48 -9.94
N VAL A 69 8.17 -3.57 -11.12
CA VAL A 69 7.95 -4.69 -12.04
C VAL A 69 9.26 -5.29 -12.51
N LYS A 70 9.20 -6.55 -12.90
CA LYS A 70 10.27 -7.24 -13.60
C LYS A 70 9.72 -7.76 -14.92
N LYS A 71 10.59 -7.83 -15.94
CA LYS A 71 10.26 -8.50 -17.19
C LYS A 71 10.67 -9.97 -17.07
N GLU A 72 9.71 -10.86 -17.17
CA GLU A 72 9.94 -12.30 -17.23
C GLU A 72 9.48 -12.82 -18.59
N LYS A 73 10.44 -13.21 -19.43
CA LYS A 73 10.20 -13.50 -20.86
C LYS A 73 9.51 -12.28 -21.51
N ASP A 74 8.29 -12.45 -22.02
CA ASP A 74 7.50 -11.38 -22.64
C ASP A 74 6.39 -10.83 -21.73
N LYS A 75 6.43 -11.14 -20.44
CA LYS A 75 5.44 -10.68 -19.46
C LYS A 75 6.05 -9.67 -18.51
N ILE A 76 5.27 -8.63 -18.19
CA ILE A 76 5.55 -7.72 -17.09
C ILE A 76 4.93 -8.34 -15.84
N VAL A 77 5.72 -8.53 -14.80
CA VAL A 77 5.29 -9.14 -13.53
C VAL A 77 5.55 -8.15 -12.41
N PRO A 78 4.53 -7.73 -11.63
CA PRO A 78 4.75 -6.94 -10.43
C PRO A 78 5.51 -7.74 -9.38
N ILE A 79 6.55 -7.13 -8.80
CA ILE A 79 7.36 -7.73 -7.74
C ILE A 79 7.17 -7.01 -6.40
N ALA A 80 6.80 -5.73 -6.43
CA ALA A 80 6.53 -4.95 -5.23
C ALA A 80 5.56 -3.79 -5.49
N LEU A 81 4.95 -3.32 -4.40
CA LEU A 81 4.09 -2.15 -4.35
C LEU A 81 4.64 -1.18 -3.30
N ILE A 82 4.72 0.09 -3.66
CA ILE A 82 5.09 1.18 -2.74
C ILE A 82 3.87 2.08 -2.55
N ILE A 83 3.45 2.25 -1.30
CA ILE A 83 2.34 3.15 -0.93
C ILE A 83 2.79 4.09 0.19
N ARG A 84 2.23 5.30 0.19
CA ARG A 84 2.39 6.21 1.32
C ARG A 84 1.40 5.85 2.41
N PHE A 85 1.90 5.74 3.64
CA PHE A 85 1.15 5.44 4.84
C PHE A 85 1.42 6.51 5.87
N ASN A 86 0.38 6.95 6.54
CA ASN A 86 0.33 8.28 7.10
C ASN A 86 -0.35 8.11 8.46
N VAL A 87 0.39 8.25 9.56
CA VAL A 87 -0.06 7.82 10.91
C VAL A 87 -0.18 9.02 11.82
N GLN A 88 -1.36 9.19 12.40
CA GLN A 88 -1.61 10.22 13.40
C GLN A 88 -0.80 9.91 14.67
N SER A 89 0.15 10.78 15.00
CA SER A 89 1.06 10.58 16.14
C SER A 89 0.50 11.20 17.42
N ASN A 90 -0.35 12.22 17.29
CA ASN A 90 -1.08 12.83 18.40
C ASN A 90 -2.58 12.98 18.05
N PRO A 91 -3.50 12.29 18.75
CA PRO A 91 -4.94 12.42 18.51
C PRO A 91 -5.50 13.84 18.75
N GLU A 92 -4.87 14.63 19.61
CA GLU A 92 -5.31 15.99 19.96
C GLU A 92 -4.84 17.04 18.96
N ASN A 93 -3.84 16.73 18.13
CA ASN A 93 -3.33 17.62 17.11
C ASN A 93 -3.34 16.93 15.73
N PRO A 94 -4.41 17.07 14.94
CA PRO A 94 -4.53 16.42 13.63
C PRO A 94 -3.45 16.80 12.60
N ASN A 95 -2.62 17.81 12.88
CA ASN A 95 -1.47 18.15 12.02
C ASN A 95 -0.19 17.37 12.37
N ASP A 96 -0.17 16.66 13.49
CA ASP A 96 0.96 15.85 13.94
C ASP A 96 0.88 14.43 13.38
N GLU A 97 1.23 14.31 12.10
CA GLU A 97 1.25 13.05 11.34
C GLU A 97 2.69 12.64 11.01
N THR A 98 2.99 11.35 11.20
CA THR A 98 4.22 10.76 10.68
C THR A 98 3.92 10.00 9.38
N SER A 99 4.54 10.45 8.28
CA SER A 99 4.49 9.77 6.99
C SER A 99 5.56 8.68 6.85
N TYR A 100 5.19 7.59 6.20
CA TYR A 100 6.01 6.46 5.82
C TYR A 100 5.77 6.09 4.35
N LEU A 101 6.76 5.43 3.74
CA LEU A 101 6.59 4.64 2.54
C LEU A 101 6.67 3.17 2.94
N LEU A 102 5.60 2.44 2.64
CA LEU A 102 5.55 1.00 2.85
C LEU A 102 5.93 0.31 1.55
N VAL A 103 6.80 -0.68 1.66
CA VAL A 103 7.19 -1.54 0.55
C VAL A 103 6.59 -2.91 0.79
N ALA A 104 5.62 -3.29 -0.03
CA ALA A 104 5.02 -4.61 -0.01
C ALA A 104 5.64 -5.49 -1.09
N LYS A 105 6.04 -6.71 -0.72
CA LYS A 105 6.43 -7.77 -1.64
C LYS A 105 5.21 -8.37 -2.30
N ILE A 106 5.32 -8.68 -3.59
CA ILE A 106 4.27 -9.38 -4.33
C ILE A 106 4.87 -10.68 -4.87
N THR A 107 4.30 -11.80 -4.42
CA THR A 107 4.60 -13.12 -4.96
C THR A 107 3.29 -13.87 -5.24
N VAL A 108 3.40 -15.03 -5.87
CA VAL A 108 2.25 -15.93 -6.07
C VAL A 108 1.72 -16.48 -4.73
N LYS A 109 2.57 -16.57 -3.70
CA LYS A 109 2.24 -17.20 -2.41
C LYS A 109 1.73 -16.21 -1.37
N GLU A 110 2.37 -15.04 -1.30
CA GLU A 110 2.13 -14.03 -0.27
C GLU A 110 2.33 -12.62 -0.82
N ILE A 111 1.54 -11.69 -0.28
CA ILE A 111 1.75 -10.24 -0.40
C ILE A 111 1.85 -9.70 1.02
N CYS A 112 2.97 -9.07 1.36
CA CYS A 112 3.24 -8.62 2.73
C CYS A 112 4.17 -7.41 2.74
N VAL A 113 4.13 -6.61 3.80
CA VAL A 113 5.08 -5.51 4.00
C VAL A 113 6.45 -6.09 4.33
N VAL A 114 7.50 -5.61 3.67
CA VAL A 114 8.90 -5.99 3.93
C VAL A 114 9.75 -4.82 4.42
N ASP A 115 9.27 -3.59 4.27
CA ASP A 115 9.92 -2.40 4.81
C ASP A 115 8.91 -1.29 5.09
N LYS A 116 9.22 -0.50 6.12
CA LYS A 116 8.53 0.74 6.50
C LYS A 116 9.57 1.85 6.62
N ILE A 117 9.55 2.78 5.66
CA ILE A 117 10.57 3.83 5.54
C ILE A 117 9.96 5.15 5.97
N LYS A 118 10.46 5.75 7.05
CA LYS A 118 10.03 7.09 7.49
C LYS A 118 10.30 8.11 6.38
N PHE A 119 9.36 9.03 6.17
CA PHE A 119 9.47 10.03 5.11
C PHE A 119 10.61 11.03 5.40
N THR A 120 11.51 11.16 4.43
CA THR A 120 12.67 12.05 4.37
C THR A 120 12.86 12.50 2.93
N ALA A 121 13.78 13.43 2.67
CA ALA A 121 14.06 13.93 1.32
C ALA A 121 14.42 12.80 0.32
N ASP A 122 15.06 11.73 0.79
CA ASP A 122 15.51 10.59 0.00
C ASP A 122 14.63 9.32 0.14
N ALA A 123 13.50 9.40 0.85
CA ALA A 123 12.66 8.23 1.15
C ALA A 123 12.19 7.47 -0.10
N ASN A 124 11.87 8.17 -1.19
CA ASN A 124 11.45 7.52 -2.44
C ASN A 124 12.58 6.67 -3.05
N VAL A 125 13.83 7.13 -2.96
CA VAL A 125 14.99 6.39 -3.47
C VAL A 125 15.18 5.12 -2.64
N LYS A 126 15.21 5.26 -1.31
CA LYS A 126 15.29 4.13 -0.37
C LYS A 126 14.17 3.11 -0.56
N ALA A 127 12.94 3.57 -0.80
CA ALA A 127 11.79 2.69 -1.03
C ALA A 127 11.93 1.89 -2.33
N ARG A 128 12.40 2.53 -3.40
CA ARG A 128 12.67 1.84 -4.68
C ARG A 128 13.81 0.85 -4.57
N GLU A 129 14.91 1.23 -3.93
CA GLU A 129 16.05 0.33 -3.68
C GLU A 129 15.65 -0.89 -2.85
N SER A 130 14.78 -0.68 -1.85
CA SER A 130 14.20 -1.76 -1.06
C SER A 130 13.34 -2.68 -1.92
N ALA A 131 12.45 -2.10 -2.72
CA ALA A 131 11.50 -2.80 -3.57
C ALA A 131 12.18 -3.57 -4.73
N ASP A 132 13.34 -3.10 -5.20
CA ASP A 132 14.14 -3.80 -6.22
C ASP A 132 14.85 -5.03 -5.64
N LYS A 133 15.04 -5.09 -4.31
CA LYS A 133 15.66 -6.21 -3.56
C LYS A 133 14.64 -7.08 -2.83
N VAL A 134 13.35 -6.93 -3.15
CA VAL A 134 12.25 -7.50 -2.36
C VAL A 134 12.25 -9.03 -2.30
N SER A 135 12.80 -9.70 -3.33
CA SER A 135 12.83 -11.17 -3.41
C SER A 135 13.68 -11.81 -2.32
N SER A 136 14.66 -11.10 -1.76
CA SER A 136 15.49 -11.58 -0.66
C SER A 136 14.99 -11.14 0.72
N LYS A 137 13.83 -10.46 0.79
CA LYS A 137 13.29 -9.93 2.04
C LYS A 137 12.20 -10.82 2.62
N SER A 138 12.31 -11.05 3.91
CA SER A 138 11.25 -11.63 4.72
C SER A 138 10.16 -10.59 4.98
N CYS A 139 8.92 -11.06 5.12
CA CYS A 139 7.84 -10.21 5.62
C CYS A 139 8.21 -9.67 7.00
N LEU A 140 7.88 -8.41 7.26
CA LEU A 140 7.91 -7.88 8.61
C LEU A 140 6.91 -8.66 9.45
N LYS A 141 7.32 -9.03 10.65
CA LYS A 141 6.39 -9.54 11.65
C LYS A 141 5.49 -8.37 12.06
N GLN A 142 4.21 -8.66 12.17
CA GLN A 142 3.25 -7.79 12.85
C GLN A 142 3.40 -8.12 14.34
N ASP A 143 3.70 -7.14 15.18
CA ASP A 143 3.83 -7.35 16.62
C ASP A 143 2.47 -7.27 17.32
#